data_AF-A0A4Y2GDP7-F1
#
_entry.id   AF-A0A4Y2GDP7-F1
#
_cell.length_a   1.000
_cell.length_b   1.000
_cell.length_c   1.000
_cell.angle_alpha   90.00
_cell.angle_beta   90.00
_cell.angle_gamma   90.00
#
_symmetry.space_group_name_H-M   'P 1'
#
loop_
_entity.id
_entity.type
_entity.pdbx_description
1 polymer ?
#
loop_
_entity_poly.entity_id
_entity_poly.type
_entity_poly.pdbx_seq_one_letter_code
_entity_poly.pdbx_strand_id
1 'polypeptide(L)'
;MKVAFEYADVNGVAGRFNNERKSAGKDWLKLFCKRYNLPVRNPEQYSVARAMGSNEVQVTRFYNNLKSCCLEKKFPAHRKFNMEETIISTVHRRL
;
A
#
# COMPACT_ATOMS: atom_id res chain seq x y z
N MET A 1 -2.05 -7.26 -15.87
CA MET A 1 -1.11 -6.45 -15.06
C MET A 1 -0.57 -5.32 -15.93
N LYS A 2 -1.14 -4.11 -15.85
CA LYS A 2 -0.74 -2.97 -16.70
C LYS A 2 0.62 -2.39 -16.29
N VAL A 3 0.81 -2.21 -14.98
CA VAL A 3 2.06 -1.68 -14.39
C VAL A 3 3.30 -2.43 -14.86
N ALA A 4 3.25 -3.77 -14.94
CA ALA A 4 4.39 -4.56 -15.42
C ALA A 4 4.71 -4.34 -16.91
N PHE A 5 3.67 -4.11 -17.73
CA PHE A 5 3.83 -3.76 -19.15
C PHE A 5 4.41 -2.35 -19.30
N GLU A 6 3.81 -1.38 -18.63
CA GLU A 6 4.23 0.03 -18.64
C GLU A 6 5.68 0.18 -18.16
N TYR A 7 6.05 -0.52 -17.08
CA TYR A 7 7.42 -0.53 -16.60
C TYR A 7 8.39 -1.09 -17.65
N ALA A 8 8.06 -2.20 -18.30
CA ALA A 8 8.90 -2.78 -19.33
C ALA A 8 9.03 -1.88 -20.56
N ASP A 9 7.94 -1.25 -20.98
CA ASP A 9 7.88 -0.32 -22.13
C ASP A 9 8.75 0.93 -21.88
N VAL A 10 8.60 1.56 -20.71
CA VAL A 10 9.41 2.72 -20.30
C VAL A 10 10.90 2.39 -20.23
N ASN A 11 11.25 1.18 -19.79
CA ASN A 11 12.64 0.76 -19.65
C ASN A 11 13.22 0.07 -20.91
N GLY A 12 12.47 0.03 -22.02
CA GLY A 12 12.91 -0.63 -23.25
C GLY A 12 13.17 -2.14 -23.11
N VAL A 13 12.58 -2.78 -22.09
CA VAL A 13 12.75 -4.21 -21.84
C VAL A 13 11.80 -4.98 -22.75
N ALA A 14 12.36 -5.64 -23.76
CA ALA A 14 11.61 -6.51 -24.64
C ALA A 14 11.00 -7.68 -23.85
N GLY A 15 9.68 -7.63 -23.64
CA GLY A 15 8.92 -8.66 -22.94
C GLY A 15 7.88 -9.31 -23.85
N ARG A 16 7.57 -10.59 -23.60
CA ARG A 16 6.44 -11.30 -24.23
C ARG A 16 5.13 -10.87 -23.58
N PHE A 17 4.80 -9.59 -23.69
CA PHE A 17 3.53 -9.05 -23.23
C PHE A 17 2.54 -8.95 -24.39
N ASN A 18 1.25 -8.87 -24.05
CA ASN A 18 0.24 -8.61 -25.06
C ASN A 18 0.17 -7.10 -25.32
N ASN A 19 0.65 -6.68 -26.50
CA ASN A 19 0.72 -5.27 -26.89
C ASN A 19 -0.66 -4.66 -27.16
N GLU A 20 -1.63 -5.44 -27.63
CA GLU A 20 -3.01 -4.96 -27.85
C GLU A 20 -3.69 -4.65 -26.51
N ARG A 21 -3.55 -5.55 -25.54
CA ARG A 21 -4.11 -5.40 -24.19
C ARG A 21 -3.25 -4.55 -23.26
N LYS A 22 -2.06 -4.12 -23.71
CA LYS A 22 -1.05 -3.37 -22.94
C LYS A 22 -0.90 -3.87 -21.51
N SER A 23 -0.78 -5.20 -21.36
CA SER A 23 -0.74 -5.81 -20.04
C SER A 23 -0.09 -7.19 -20.02
N ALA A 24 0.49 -7.54 -18.88
CA ALA A 24 0.93 -8.89 -18.60
C ALA A 24 -0.25 -9.83 -18.29
N GLY A 25 -0.17 -11.04 -18.83
CA GLY A 25 -1.11 -12.13 -18.56
C GLY A 25 -1.02 -12.67 -17.13
N LYS A 26 -2.04 -13.44 -16.72
CA LYS A 26 -2.10 -14.03 -15.37
C LYS A 26 -0.96 -14.99 -15.09
N ASP A 27 -0.56 -15.78 -16.08
CA ASP A 27 0.52 -16.77 -15.91
C ASP A 27 1.89 -16.12 -15.79
N TRP A 28 2.11 -15.00 -16.48
CA TRP A 28 3.34 -14.20 -16.31
C TRP A 28 3.53 -13.80 -14.84
N LEU A 29 2.48 -13.29 -14.19
CA LEU A 29 2.52 -12.91 -12.78
C LEU A 29 2.80 -14.12 -11.88
N LYS A 30 2.10 -15.24 -12.08
CA LYS A 30 2.32 -16.46 -11.29
C LYS A 30 3.76 -16.93 -11.40
N LEU A 31 4.30 -16.98 -12.62
CA LEU A 31 5.68 -17.42 -12.88
C LEU A 31 6.71 -16.42 -12.33
N PHE A 32 6.44 -15.12 -12.41
CA PHE A 32 7.29 -14.08 -11.85
C PHE A 32 7.38 -14.20 -10.33
N CYS A 33 6.24 -14.32 -9.65
CA CYS A 33 6.21 -14.53 -8.20
C CYS A 33 6.90 -15.83 -7.80
N LYS A 34 6.69 -16.93 -8.54
CA LYS A 34 7.37 -18.20 -8.29
C LYS A 34 8.89 -18.11 -8.49
N ARG A 35 9.34 -17.42 -9.53
CA ARG A 35 10.78 -17.26 -9.84
C ARG A 35 11.53 -16.52 -8.74
N TYR A 36 10.90 -15.50 -8.16
CA TYR A 36 11.52 -14.63 -7.16
C TYR A 36 10.99 -14.86 -5.74
N ASN A 37 10.27 -15.96 -5.49
CA ASN A 37 9.67 -16.31 -4.20
C ASN A 37 8.87 -15.16 -3.57
N LEU A 38 8.15 -14.39 -4.39
CA LEU A 38 7.35 -13.26 -3.93
C LEU A 38 6.03 -13.78 -3.34
N PRO A 39 5.74 -13.49 -2.05
CA PRO A 39 4.48 -13.88 -1.46
C PRO A 39 3.35 -13.05 -2.10
N VAL A 40 2.35 -13.73 -2.66
CA VAL A 40 1.11 -13.10 -3.10
C VAL A 40 0.19 -13.00 -1.89
N ARG A 41 -0.02 -11.77 -1.41
CA ARG A 41 -0.95 -11.50 -0.30
C ARG A 41 -2.23 -10.87 -0.83
N ASN A 42 -3.34 -11.17 -0.17
CA ASN A 42 -4.56 -10.39 -0.38
C ASN A 42 -4.33 -9.00 0.23
N PRO A 43 -4.52 -7.92 -0.54
CA PRO A 43 -4.41 -6.59 0.02
C PRO A 43 -5.50 -6.41 1.07
N GLU A 44 -5.11 -5.84 2.21
CA GLU A 44 -6.08 -5.41 3.20
C GLU A 44 -6.97 -4.32 2.61
N GLN A 45 -8.25 -4.31 2.97
CA GLN A 45 -9.16 -3.29 2.47
C GLN A 45 -8.68 -1.91 2.93
N TYR A 46 -8.42 -1.04 1.96
CA TYR A 46 -7.90 0.29 2.22
C TYR A 46 -8.90 1.31 1.68
N SER A 47 -9.43 2.18 2.54
CA SER A 47 -10.42 3.17 2.10
C SER A 47 -9.76 4.25 1.24
N VAL A 48 -10.50 4.78 0.25
CA VAL A 48 -10.01 5.85 -0.63
C VAL A 48 -9.59 7.08 0.17
N ALA A 49 -10.34 7.41 1.23
CA ALA A 49 -9.98 8.50 2.14
C ALA A 49 -8.61 8.27 2.80
N ARG A 50 -8.30 7.03 3.20
CA ARG A 50 -6.98 6.70 3.78
C ARG A 50 -5.88 6.80 2.73
N ALA A 51 -6.14 6.41 1.48
CA ALA A 51 -5.19 6.61 0.36
C ALA A 51 -4.92 8.08 0.07
N MET A 52 -5.95 8.91 0.05
CA MET A 52 -5.76 10.35 -0.09
C MET A 52 -5.03 10.97 1.11
N GLY A 53 -5.21 10.41 2.31
CA GLY A 53 -4.50 10.81 3.52
C GLY A 53 -3.03 10.35 3.58
N SER A 54 -2.61 9.41 2.73
CA SER A 54 -1.23 8.90 2.66
C SER A 54 -0.36 9.70 1.70
N ASN A 55 -0.32 11.01 1.88
CA ASN A 55 0.60 11.90 1.15
C ASN A 55 1.55 12.61 2.11
N GLU A 56 2.66 13.12 1.59
CA GLU A 56 3.74 13.71 2.38
C GLU A 56 3.25 14.82 3.32
N VAL A 57 2.36 15.69 2.86
CA VAL A 57 1.82 16.82 3.65
C VAL A 57 1.04 16.30 4.85
N GLN A 58 0.13 15.34 4.62
CA GLN A 58 -0.71 14.78 5.68
C GLN A 58 0.11 13.93 6.67
N VAL A 59 1.06 13.14 6.16
CA VAL A 59 1.96 12.32 6.98
C VAL A 59 2.84 13.21 7.85
N THR A 60 3.42 14.26 7.29
CA THR A 60 4.24 15.23 8.03
C THR A 60 3.43 15.91 9.13
N ARG A 61 2.21 16.37 8.81
CA ARG A 61 1.30 16.97 9.79
C ARG A 61 0.97 16.00 10.92
N PHE A 62 0.66 14.74 10.61
CA PHE A 62 0.39 13.71 11.60
C PHE A 62 1.56 13.52 12.57
N TYR A 63 2.78 13.33 12.05
CA TYR A 63 3.95 13.10 12.91
C TYR A 63 4.36 14.32 13.72
N ASN A 64 4.20 15.53 13.18
CA ASN A 64 4.41 16.76 13.95
C ASN A 64 3.45 16.85 15.14
N ASN A 65 2.17 16.58 14.92
CA ASN A 65 1.17 16.55 16.00
C ASN A 65 1.48 15.46 17.03
N LEU A 66 1.82 14.25 16.57
CA LEU A 66 2.18 13.14 17.44
C LEU A 66 3.38 13.48 18.33
N LYS A 67 4.41 14.10 17.75
CA LYS A 67 5.60 14.57 18.48
C LYS A 67 5.21 15.59 19.55
N SER A 68 4.43 16.61 19.20
CA SER A 68 3.96 17.63 20.15
C SER A 68 3.19 17.01 21.31
N CYS A 69 2.22 16.13 21.03
CA CYS A 69 1.43 15.46 22.07
C CYS A 69 2.30 14.58 22.98
N CYS A 70 3.27 13.85 22.41
CA CYS A 70 4.17 13.00 23.20
C CYS A 70 5.08 13.82 24.12
N LEU A 71 5.57 14.98 23.66
CA LEU A 71 6.41 15.88 24.46
C LEU A 71 5.62 16.55 25.60
N GLU A 72 4.41 17.02 25.32
CA GLU A 72 3.59 17.73 26.28
C GLU A 72 3.02 16.81 27.37
N LYS A 73 2.47 15.66 26.97
CA LYS A 73 1.72 14.77 27.89
C LYS A 73 2.56 13.63 28.46
N LYS A 74 3.74 13.36 27.89
CA LYS A 74 4.66 12.28 28.33
C LYS A 74 3.95 10.95 28.57
N PHE A 75 3.13 10.51 27.60
CA PHE A 75 2.35 9.28 27.74
C PHE A 75 3.24 8.07 28.04
N PRO A 76 2.93 7.27 29.07
CA PRO A 76 3.65 6.02 29.33
C PRO A 76 3.41 5.01 28.20
N ALA A 77 4.34 4.08 28.01
CA ALA A 77 4.30 3.12 26.89
C ALA A 77 2.97 2.34 26.82
N HIS A 78 2.43 1.93 27.97
CA HIS A 78 1.18 1.17 28.06
C HIS A 78 -0.09 1.96 27.65
N ARG A 79 0.02 3.26 27.34
CA ARG A 79 -1.07 4.10 26.84
C ARG A 79 -0.91 4.51 25.37
N LYS A 80 0.09 3.96 24.69
CA LYS A 80 0.31 4.15 23.26
C LYS A 80 -0.17 2.88 22.56
N PHE A 81 -1.22 3.02 21.77
CA PHE A 81 -1.82 1.92 21.03
C PHE A 81 -1.69 2.21 19.54
N ASN A 82 -1.44 1.18 18.75
CA ASN A 82 -1.57 1.32 17.31
C ASN A 82 -3.05 1.39 16.91
N MET A 83 -3.34 2.05 15.79
CA MET A 83 -4.72 2.21 15.33
C MET A 83 -5.36 0.84 15.04
N GLU A 84 -4.63 -0.15 14.53
CA GLU A 84 -5.15 -1.50 14.34
C GLU A 84 -5.51 -2.23 15.65
N GLU A 85 -4.89 -1.89 16.77
CA GLU A 85 -5.11 -2.53 18.07
C GLU A 85 -6.37 -2.00 18.77
N THR A 86 -6.89 -0.84 18.35
CA THR A 86 -8.05 -0.20 18.98
C THR A 86 -9.40 -0.75 18.49
N ILE A 87 -9.41 -1.72 17.55
CA ILE A 87 -10.64 -2.35 17.01
C ILE A 87 -11.60 -1.30 16.38
N ILE A 88 -11.10 -0.10 16.05
CA ILE A 88 -11.87 0.94 15.37
C ILE A 88 -11.76 0.70 13.87
N SER A 89 -12.79 0.08 13.28
CA SER A 89 -12.84 -0.16 11.83
C SER A 89 -13.00 1.16 11.07
N THR A 90 -11.94 1.64 10.44
CA THR A 90 -11.98 2.80 9.53
C THR A 90 -12.36 2.42 8.09
N VAL A 91 -12.65 1.13 7.85
CA VAL A 91 -13.02 0.59 6.55
C VAL A 91 -14.54 0.41 6.51
N HIS A 92 -15.17 1.00 5.49
CA HIS A 92 -16.59 0.79 5.22
C HIS A 92 -16.80 -0.62 4.68
N ARG A 93 -17.51 -1.48 5.43
CA ARG A 93 -18.02 -2.75 4.88
C ARG A 93 -19.19 -2.43 3.96
N ARG A 94 -19.11 -2.84 2.69
CA ARG A 94 -20.35 -3.02 1.91
C ARG A 94 -21.14 -4.15 2.58
N LEU A 95 -22.38 -3.85 2.95
CA LEU A 95 -23.39 -4.87 3.24
C LEU A 95 -23.69 -5.66 1.95
#